data_AF-A0A2T1DGY4-F1
#
_entry.id   AF-A0A2T1DGY4-F1
#
_cell.length_a   1.000
_cell.length_b   1.000
_cell.length_c   1.000
_cell.angle_alpha   90.00
_cell.angle_beta   90.00
_cell.angle_gamma   90.00
#
_symmetry.space_group_name_H-M   'P 1'
#
loop_
_entity.id
_entity.type
_entity.pdbx_description
1 polymer ?
#
loop_
_entity_poly.entity_id
_entity_poly.type
_entity_poly.pdbx_seq_one_letter_code
_entity_poly.pdbx_strand_id
1 'polypeptide(L)'
;MSTPPHSFPDFSDLARSLILLKNKLDQRTKDFEKDVQEIRQYYSPRAKFERWKATEDGKMWKEKQHKRQRGCCASCSFVIQVKGSHIDHVQPLSKFPELATCVKNLRLLCPDCNTRKGSNDCKRTA
;
A
#
# COMPACT_ATOMS: atom_id res chain seq x y z
N MET A 1 -4.23 50.54 -48.34
CA MET A 1 -3.68 49.46 -47.51
C MET A 1 -4.85 48.62 -47.03
N SER A 2 -5.18 47.54 -47.74
CA SER A 2 -6.35 46.70 -47.43
C SER A 2 -5.88 45.52 -46.58
N THR A 3 -6.33 45.46 -45.33
CA THR A 3 -6.08 44.33 -44.43
C THR A 3 -6.75 43.07 -44.98
N PRO A 4 -6.09 41.89 -44.93
CA PRO A 4 -6.69 40.66 -45.44
C PRO A 4 -7.90 40.25 -44.57
N PRO A 5 -8.94 39.65 -45.16
CA PRO A 5 -10.11 39.23 -44.42
C PRO A 5 -9.72 38.10 -43.47
N HIS A 6 -9.88 38.33 -42.17
CA HIS A 6 -9.81 37.25 -41.19
C HIS A 6 -10.98 36.30 -41.44
N SER A 7 -10.73 35.18 -42.13
CA SER A 7 -11.74 34.12 -42.26
C SER A 7 -11.90 33.47 -40.88
N PHE A 8 -13.07 33.59 -40.28
CA PHE A 8 -13.40 32.85 -39.07
C PHE A 8 -13.33 31.35 -39.37
N PRO A 9 -12.77 30.54 -38.45
CA PRO A 9 -12.76 29.09 -38.62
C PRO A 9 -14.19 28.59 -38.80
N ASP A 10 -14.37 27.67 -39.74
CA ASP A 10 -15.65 27.01 -39.96
C ASP A 10 -16.12 26.38 -38.64
N PHE A 11 -17.40 26.59 -38.29
CA PHE A 11 -17.99 26.07 -37.06
C PHE A 11 -17.83 24.55 -36.96
N SER A 12 -17.89 23.85 -38.10
CA SER A 12 -17.72 22.40 -38.13
C SER A 12 -16.29 21.96 -37.77
N ASP A 13 -15.28 22.73 -38.19
CA ASP A 13 -13.88 22.48 -37.84
C ASP A 13 -13.59 22.81 -36.37
N LEU A 14 -14.21 23.86 -35.83
CA LEU A 14 -14.14 24.17 -34.40
C LEU A 14 -14.78 23.06 -33.56
N ALA A 15 -15.96 22.58 -33.94
CA ALA A 15 -16.65 21.49 -33.25
C ALA A 15 -15.83 20.19 -33.26
N ARG A 16 -15.23 19.82 -34.41
CA ARG A 16 -14.32 18.67 -34.50
C ARG A 16 -13.11 18.84 -33.59
N SER A 17 -12.51 20.02 -33.59
CA SER A 17 -11.34 20.33 -32.75
C SER A 17 -11.68 20.20 -31.26
N LEU A 18 -12.84 20.70 -30.83
CA LEU A 18 -13.33 20.55 -29.46
C LEU A 18 -13.51 19.09 -29.05
N ILE A 19 -14.12 18.27 -29.92
CA ILE A 19 -14.30 16.83 -29.65
C ILE A 19 -12.94 16.13 -29.50
N LEU A 20 -11.98 16.41 -30.39
CA LEU A 20 -10.64 15.84 -30.32
C LEU A 20 -9.90 16.25 -29.05
N LEU A 21 -9.98 17.53 -28.66
CA LEU A 21 -9.38 18.03 -27.42
C LEU A 21 -10.01 17.39 -26.19
N LYS A 22 -11.34 17.24 -26.16
CA LYS A 22 -12.06 16.53 -25.10
C LYS A 22 -11.56 15.09 -24.98
N ASN A 23 -11.50 14.35 -26.08
CA ASN A 23 -11.03 12.95 -26.06
C ASN A 23 -9.59 12.84 -25.55
N LYS A 24 -8.71 13.76 -25.94
CA LYS A 24 -7.33 13.83 -25.43
C LYS A 24 -7.28 14.12 -23.93
N LEU A 25 -8.14 15.01 -23.44
CA LEU A 25 -8.26 15.31 -22.01
C LEU A 25 -8.76 14.09 -21.23
N ASP A 26 -9.81 13.43 -21.72
CA ASP A 26 -10.37 12.22 -21.11
C ASP A 26 -9.33 11.11 -21.02
N GLN A 27 -8.52 10.92 -22.06
CA GLN A 27 -7.43 9.94 -22.04
C GLN A 27 -6.37 10.29 -20.99
N ARG A 28 -5.93 11.56 -20.95
CA ARG A 28 -4.94 12.01 -19.96
C ARG A 28 -5.45 11.87 -18.53
N THR A 29 -6.74 12.11 -18.29
CA THR A 29 -7.36 11.89 -16.98
C THR A 29 -7.29 10.43 -16.58
N LYS A 30 -7.61 9.50 -17.48
CA LYS A 30 -7.49 8.05 -17.22
C LYS A 30 -6.06 7.63 -16.92
N ASP A 31 -5.10 8.16 -17.69
CA ASP A 31 -3.68 7.87 -17.47
C ASP A 31 -3.24 8.37 -16.09
N PHE A 32 -3.65 9.59 -15.71
CA PHE A 32 -3.36 10.16 -14.39
C PHE A 32 -4.02 9.37 -13.25
N GLU A 33 -5.26 8.92 -13.41
CA GLU A 33 -5.93 8.06 -12.44
C GLU A 33 -5.18 6.74 -12.21
N LYS A 34 -4.65 6.16 -13.29
CA LYS A 34 -3.82 4.96 -13.22
C LYS A 34 -2.52 5.24 -12.46
N ASP A 35 -1.81 6.32 -12.77
CA ASP A 35 -0.59 6.70 -12.07
C ASP A 35 -0.84 6.90 -10.57
N VAL A 36 -1.93 7.60 -10.22
CA VAL A 36 -2.36 7.79 -8.83
C VAL A 36 -2.64 6.44 -8.15
N GLN A 37 -3.28 5.50 -8.85
CA GLN A 37 -3.55 4.17 -8.32
C GLN A 37 -2.26 3.39 -8.07
N GLU A 38 -1.30 3.42 -9.00
CA GLU A 38 0.00 2.77 -8.85
C GLU A 38 0.79 3.36 -7.67
N ILE A 39 0.82 4.68 -7.54
CA ILE A 39 1.45 5.38 -6.41
C ILE A 39 0.78 4.95 -5.10
N ARG A 40 -0.56 4.93 -5.02
CA ARG A 40 -1.30 4.49 -3.83
C ARG A 40 -0.99 3.04 -3.47
N GLN A 41 -0.89 2.14 -4.44
CA GLN A 41 -0.53 0.74 -4.21
C GLN A 41 0.90 0.62 -3.68
N TYR A 42 1.85 1.33 -4.29
CA TYR A 42 3.24 1.33 -3.85
C TYR A 42 3.38 1.86 -2.42
N TYR A 43 2.78 3.00 -2.11
CA TYR A 43 2.86 3.59 -0.76
C TYR A 43 1.85 3.01 0.23
N SER A 44 1.08 1.98 -0.16
CA SER A 44 0.15 1.33 0.76
C SER A 44 0.89 0.80 2.00
N PRO A 45 0.29 0.88 3.20
CA PRO A 45 0.95 0.45 4.44
C PRO A 45 1.42 -1.00 4.40
N ARG A 46 0.65 -1.89 3.75
CA ARG A 46 1.02 -3.28 3.54
C ARG A 46 2.24 -3.40 2.64
N ALA A 47 2.23 -2.77 1.46
CA ALA A 47 3.37 -2.84 0.55
C ALA A 47 4.64 -2.24 1.18
N LYS A 48 4.50 -1.14 1.93
CA LYS A 48 5.59 -0.55 2.71
C LYS A 48 6.18 -1.54 3.72
N PHE A 49 5.33 -2.23 4.50
CA PHE A 49 5.77 -3.25 5.44
C PHE A 49 6.43 -4.44 4.75
N GLU A 50 5.86 -4.93 3.65
CA GLU A 50 6.42 -6.07 2.89
C GLU A 50 7.79 -5.73 2.30
N ARG A 51 7.98 -4.52 1.75
CA ARG A 51 9.29 -4.04 1.31
C ARG A 51 10.29 -3.98 2.45
N TRP A 52 9.91 -3.40 3.60
CA TRP A 52 10.77 -3.36 4.79
C TRP A 52 11.13 -4.76 5.29
N LYS A 53 10.17 -5.69 5.34
CA LYS A 53 10.39 -7.07 5.77
C LYS A 53 11.41 -7.81 4.88
N ALA A 54 11.48 -7.45 3.60
CA ALA A 54 12.42 -8.01 2.65
C ALA A 54 13.85 -7.44 2.76
N THR A 55 14.03 -6.28 3.40
CA THR A 55 15.36 -5.69 3.60
C THR A 55 16.17 -6.46 4.64
N GLU A 56 17.48 -6.21 4.68
CA GLU A 56 18.37 -6.78 5.69
C GLU A 56 17.97 -6.34 7.10
N ASP A 57 17.57 -5.08 7.29
CA ASP A 57 17.08 -4.58 8.57
C ASP A 57 15.85 -5.36 9.07
N GLY A 58 14.90 -5.67 8.19
CA GLY A 58 13.71 -6.46 8.54
C GLY A 58 14.08 -7.88 8.95
N LYS A 59 15.01 -8.52 8.23
CA LYS A 59 15.51 -9.86 8.56
C LYS A 59 16.28 -9.87 9.89
N MET A 60 17.21 -8.94 10.07
CA MET A 60 17.97 -8.78 11.32
C MET A 60 17.06 -8.45 12.50
N TRP A 61 16.03 -7.63 12.28
CA TRP A 61 15.03 -7.34 13.31
C TRP A 61 14.31 -8.62 13.75
N LYS A 62 13.91 -9.47 12.79
CA LYS A 62 13.23 -10.75 13.08
C LYS A 62 14.09 -11.67 13.96
N GLU A 63 15.37 -11.81 13.61
CA GLU A 63 16.36 -12.57 14.41
C GLU A 63 16.51 -12.01 15.83
N LYS A 64 16.70 -10.68 15.95
CA LYS A 64 16.83 -10.02 17.26
C LYS A 64 15.56 -10.16 18.09
N GLN A 65 14.40 -10.06 17.47
CA GLN A 65 13.12 -10.16 18.16
C GLN A 65 12.86 -11.59 18.65
N HIS A 66 13.24 -12.60 17.88
CA HIS A 66 13.18 -14.00 18.34
C HIS A 66 14.00 -14.21 19.62
N LYS A 67 15.23 -13.69 19.67
CA LYS A 67 16.07 -13.72 20.87
C LYS A 67 15.42 -12.98 22.04
N ARG A 68 14.87 -11.78 21.81
CA ARG A 68 14.16 -10.99 22.85
C ARG A 68 12.94 -11.71 23.40
N GLN A 69 12.22 -12.43 22.54
CA GLN A 69 11.08 -13.27 22.93
C GLN A 69 11.49 -14.64 23.48
N ARG A 70 12.79 -14.87 23.72
CA ARG A 70 13.35 -16.14 24.22
C ARG A 70 12.96 -17.34 23.34
N GLY A 71 12.82 -17.10 22.04
CA GLY A 71 12.41 -18.10 21.07
C GLY A 71 10.95 -18.53 21.15
N CYS A 72 10.09 -17.77 21.84
CA CYS A 72 8.68 -18.11 22.02
C CYS A 72 7.72 -17.20 21.25
N CYS A 73 6.55 -17.72 20.90
CA CYS A 73 5.43 -16.96 20.35
C CYS A 73 4.95 -15.93 21.36
N ALA A 74 4.77 -14.68 20.95
CA ALA A 74 4.31 -13.60 21.82
C ALA A 74 2.85 -13.73 22.28
N SER A 75 2.07 -14.64 21.70
CA SER A 75 0.65 -14.84 22.06
C SER A 75 0.40 -16.10 22.88
N CYS A 76 1.04 -17.22 22.55
CA CYS A 76 0.79 -18.51 23.21
C CYS A 76 2.01 -19.05 23.96
N SER A 77 3.13 -18.35 23.94
CA SER A 77 4.39 -18.72 24.60
C SER A 77 5.02 -20.05 24.16
N PHE A 78 4.46 -20.73 23.17
CA PHE A 78 5.09 -21.91 22.56
C PHE A 78 6.40 -21.56 21.87
N VAL A 79 7.37 -22.47 21.95
CA VAL A 79 8.65 -22.36 21.26
C VAL A 79 8.42 -22.32 19.76
N ILE A 80 9.08 -21.37 19.08
CA ILE A 80 9.03 -21.17 17.65
C ILE A 80 10.45 -21.04 17.09
N GLN A 81 10.63 -21.44 15.84
CA GLN A 81 11.84 -21.16 15.09
C GLN A 81 11.71 -19.79 14.38
N VAL A 82 12.84 -19.13 14.10
CA VAL A 82 12.81 -17.89 13.30
C VAL A 82 12.21 -18.18 11.93
N LYS A 83 12.65 -19.26 11.29
CA LYS A 83 12.03 -19.81 10.08
C LYS A 83 10.65 -20.37 10.42
N GLY A 84 9.61 -19.93 9.71
CA GLY A 84 8.22 -20.33 9.97
C GLY A 84 7.47 -19.46 10.99
N SER A 85 8.15 -18.59 11.75
CA SER A 85 7.46 -17.55 12.53
C SER A 85 7.00 -16.38 11.65
N HIS A 86 5.97 -15.66 12.10
CA HIS A 86 5.39 -14.52 11.39
C HIS A 86 5.61 -13.22 12.18
N ILE A 87 5.94 -12.14 11.48
CA ILE A 87 5.95 -10.79 12.06
C ILE A 87 4.50 -10.28 12.04
N ASP A 88 3.93 -10.02 13.21
CA ASP A 88 2.58 -9.51 13.41
C ASP A 88 2.60 -8.10 13.99
N HIS A 89 1.64 -7.28 13.57
CA HIS A 89 1.38 -5.97 14.16
C HIS A 89 0.49 -6.11 15.39
N VAL A 90 0.94 -5.60 16.54
CA VAL A 90 0.16 -5.56 17.79
C VAL A 90 -1.11 -4.73 17.59
N GLN A 91 -0.96 -3.50 17.11
CA GLN A 91 -2.04 -2.68 16.61
C GLN A 91 -2.28 -2.96 15.12
N PRO A 92 -3.52 -3.28 14.70
CA PRO A 92 -3.80 -3.68 13.31
C PRO A 92 -3.38 -2.63 12.28
N LEU A 93 -2.70 -3.08 11.23
CA LEU A 93 -2.22 -2.24 10.14
C LEU A 93 -3.36 -1.47 9.43
N SER A 94 -4.57 -2.03 9.38
CA SER A 94 -5.75 -1.39 8.79
C SER A 94 -6.27 -0.19 9.59
N LYS A 95 -6.00 -0.14 10.91
CA LYS A 95 -6.43 0.94 11.80
C LYS A 95 -5.31 1.94 12.11
N PHE A 96 -4.06 1.48 12.07
CA PHE A 96 -2.87 2.27 12.42
C PHE A 96 -1.80 2.16 11.31
N PRO A 97 -2.08 2.68 10.10
CA PRO A 97 -1.18 2.57 8.95
C PRO A 97 0.19 3.24 9.17
N GLU A 98 0.26 4.27 10.01
CA GLU A 98 1.49 4.96 10.39
C GLU A 98 2.46 4.06 11.16
N LEU A 99 1.96 3.01 11.81
CA LEU A 99 2.77 2.06 12.58
C LEU A 99 3.29 0.88 11.74
N ALA A 100 3.12 0.91 10.40
CA ALA A 100 3.45 -0.20 9.51
C ALA A 100 4.85 -0.80 9.72
N THR A 101 5.86 0.05 9.94
CA THR A 101 7.26 -0.33 10.14
C THR A 101 7.77 0.07 11.52
N CYS A 102 6.88 0.46 12.44
CA CYS A 102 7.26 0.80 13.80
C CYS A 102 7.61 -0.46 14.57
N VAL A 103 8.91 -0.72 14.77
CA VAL A 103 9.41 -1.94 15.43
C VAL A 103 8.84 -2.20 16.83
N LYS A 104 8.38 -1.16 17.53
CA LYS A 104 7.71 -1.27 18.83
C LYS A 104 6.29 -1.84 18.73
N ASN A 105 5.66 -1.73 17.55
CA ASN A 105 4.34 -2.29 17.25
C ASN A 105 4.43 -3.70 16.64
N LEU A 106 5.60 -4.31 16.56
CA LEU A 106 5.81 -5.61 15.93
C LEU A 106 6.15 -6.69 16.95
N ARG A 107 5.71 -7.92 16.69
CA ARG A 107 6.02 -9.12 17.48
C ARG A 107 6.12 -10.37 16.59
N LEU A 108 6.68 -11.45 17.12
CA LEU A 108 6.67 -12.75 16.44
C LEU A 108 5.57 -13.66 16.97
N LEU A 109 4.82 -14.25 16.04
CA LEU A 109 3.79 -15.25 16.31
C LEU A 109 4.12 -16.58 15.63
N CYS A 110 3.62 -17.68 16.20
CA CYS A 110 3.52 -18.96 15.49
C CYS A 110 2.46 -18.87 14.37
N PRO A 111 2.51 -19.78 13.38
CA PRO A 111 1.52 -19.83 12.30
C PRO A 111 0.07 -19.84 12.81
N ASP A 112 -0.24 -20.67 13.81
CA ASP A 112 -1.60 -20.81 14.34
C ASP A 112 -2.14 -19.52 14.96
N CYS A 113 -1.31 -18.84 15.77
CA CYS A 113 -1.71 -17.58 16.40
C CYS A 113 -1.86 -16.46 15.38
N ASN A 114 -0.98 -16.41 14.37
CA ASN A 114 -1.06 -15.42 13.30
C ASN A 114 -2.35 -15.60 12.48
N THR A 115 -2.66 -16.83 12.08
CA THR A 115 -3.89 -17.16 11.33
C THR A 115 -5.14 -16.84 12.15
N ARG A 116 -5.18 -17.27 13.42
CA ARG A 116 -6.32 -17.00 14.31
C ARG A 116 -6.60 -15.51 14.49
N LYS A 117 -5.56 -14.68 14.58
CA LYS A 117 -5.70 -13.22 14.65
C LYS A 117 -6.29 -12.65 13.36
N GLY A 118 -5.77 -13.08 12.21
CA GLY A 118 -6.28 -12.66 10.89
C GLY A 118 -7.77 -12.94 10.70
N SER A 119 -8.26 -14.09 11.18
CA SER A 119 -9.69 -14.46 11.12
C SER A 119 -10.58 -13.61 12.05
N ASN A 120 -10.03 -13.05 13.12
CA ASN A 120 -10.78 -12.30 14.13
C ASN A 120 -10.71 -10.77 13.94
N ASP A 121 -9.73 -10.24 13.20
CA ASP A 121 -9.60 -8.80 12.92
C ASP A 121 -10.78 -8.25 12.06
N CYS A 122 -11.62 -9.12 11.47
CA CYS A 122 -12.87 -8.76 10.76
C CYS A 122 -14.09 -8.57 11.70
N LYS A 123 -14.01 -9.01 12.98
CA LYS A 123 -15.14 -8.93 13.93
C LYS A 123 -14.79 -8.08 15.15
N ARG A 124 -14.78 -6.76 14.97
CA ARG A 124 -14.99 -5.81 16.08
C ARG A 124 -15.99 -4.75 15.64
N THR A 125 -17.26 -5.14 15.55
CA THR A 125 -18.38 -4.23 15.77
C THR A 125 -18.39 -3.88 17.26
N ALA A 126 -18.42 -2.59 17.55
CA ALA A 126 -18.69 -2.07 18.90
C ALA A 126 -20.07 -2.49 19.38
#